data_AF-A0A2W4HZM3-F1
#
_entry.id   AF-A0A2W4HZM3-F1
#
_cell.length_a   1.000
_cell.length_b   1.000
_cell.length_c   1.000
_cell.angle_alpha   90.00
_cell.angle_beta   90.00
_cell.angle_gamma   90.00
#
_symmetry.space_group_name_H-M   'P 1'
#
loop_
_entity.id
_entity.type
_entity.pdbx_description
1 polymer ?
#
loop_
_entity_poly.entity_id
_entity_poly.type
_entity_poly.pdbx_seq_one_letter_code
_entity_poly.pdbx_strand_id
1 'polypeptide(L)'
;MKDFIKRLLVISLFGVFAGYLVYSFLIGKLLVQPEYQNVNNLFYLILIIISLYISVFYGFYPIHIKFSRATLFVIGLGAIIMGKTLFLNDPLNEVYFGDLSAILGVVLIIVGPTNIITTTSVKKKKEEKNLEIIEV
;
A
#
# COMPACT_ATOMS: atom_id res chain seq x y z
N MET A 1 -14.07 5.76 -16.54
CA MET A 1 -13.52 6.95 -15.84
C MET A 1 -13.29 6.73 -14.35
N LYS A 2 -14.30 6.35 -13.55
CA LYS A 2 -14.13 6.15 -12.08
C LYS A 2 -12.99 5.16 -11.72
N ASP A 3 -12.87 4.06 -12.46
CA ASP A 3 -11.81 3.07 -12.24
C ASP A 3 -10.40 3.59 -12.58
N PHE A 4 -10.27 4.46 -13.58
CA PHE A 4 -8.99 5.09 -13.93
C PHE A 4 -8.54 6.08 -12.85
N ILE A 5 -9.45 6.92 -12.35
CA ILE A 5 -9.17 7.89 -11.29
C ILE A 5 -8.70 7.19 -10.01
N LYS A 6 -9.39 6.10 -9.61
CA LYS A 6 -8.99 5.32 -8.44
C LYS A 6 -7.59 4.72 -8.58
N ARG A 7 -7.26 4.19 -9.75
CA ARG A 7 -5.93 3.63 -10.05
C ARG A 7 -4.85 4.71 -10.00
N LEU A 8 -5.14 5.88 -10.56
CA LEU A 8 -4.23 7.01 -10.52
C LEU A 8 -3.99 7.49 -9.08
N LEU A 9 -5.04 7.49 -8.25
CA LEU A 9 -4.95 7.82 -6.83
C LEU A 9 -4.07 6.82 -6.06
N VAL A 10 -4.23 5.51 -6.31
CA VAL A 10 -3.36 4.48 -5.71
C VAL A 10 -1.91 4.67 -6.14
N ILE A 11 -1.66 4.90 -7.44
CA ILE A 11 -0.30 5.15 -7.95
C ILE A 11 0.31 6.39 -7.31
N SER A 12 -0.45 7.50 -7.24
CA SER A 12 0.07 8.74 -6.66
C SER A 12 0.35 8.57 -5.17
N LEU A 13 -0.55 7.93 -4.42
CA LEU A 13 -0.41 7.82 -2.97
C LEU A 13 0.76 6.91 -2.58
N PHE A 14 0.82 5.69 -3.13
CA PHE A 14 1.87 4.72 -2.81
C PHE A 14 3.18 5.01 -3.55
N GLY A 15 3.11 5.60 -4.74
CA GLY A 15 4.29 6.04 -5.50
C GLY A 15 5.00 7.20 -4.82
N VAL A 16 4.26 8.23 -4.38
CA VAL A 16 4.84 9.36 -3.63
C VAL A 16 5.40 8.89 -2.30
N PHE A 17 4.70 8.01 -1.58
CA PHE A 17 5.23 7.44 -0.34
C PHE A 17 6.51 6.63 -0.56
N ALA A 18 6.56 5.79 -1.59
CA ALA A 18 7.78 5.04 -1.94
C ALA A 18 8.92 6.00 -2.29
N GLY A 19 8.66 7.05 -3.06
CA GLY A 19 9.63 8.08 -3.39
C GLY A 19 10.15 8.80 -2.14
N TYR A 20 9.28 9.14 -1.20
CA TYR A 20 9.64 9.74 0.08
C TYR A 20 10.52 8.81 0.93
N LEU A 21 10.21 7.50 0.96
CA LEU A 21 11.03 6.51 1.65
C LEU A 21 12.42 6.38 1.01
N VAL A 22 12.50 6.28 -0.32
CA VAL A 22 13.78 6.19 -1.04
C VAL A 22 14.61 7.44 -0.81
N TYR A 23 14.01 8.63 -0.96
CA TYR A 23 14.69 9.90 -0.70
C TYR A 23 15.25 9.94 0.72
N SER A 24 14.41 9.61 1.71
CA SER A 24 14.79 9.63 3.12
C SER A 24 15.90 8.61 3.45
N PHE A 25 15.88 7.45 2.81
CA PHE A 25 16.93 6.45 2.92
C PHE A 25 18.27 6.97 2.37
N LEU A 26 18.25 7.64 1.21
CA LEU A 26 19.47 8.18 0.58
C LEU A 26 20.13 9.29 1.40
N ILE A 27 19.34 10.12 2.09
CA ILE A 27 19.85 11.17 2.99
C ILE A 27 20.14 10.66 4.42
N GLY A 28 19.98 9.36 4.67
CA GLY A 28 20.32 8.74 5.95
C GLY A 28 19.36 9.07 7.11
N LYS A 29 18.11 9.46 6.83
CA LYS A 29 17.12 9.71 7.89
C LYS A 29 16.68 8.42 8.57
N LEU A 30 16.57 8.45 9.89
CA LEU A 30 16.02 7.34 10.67
C LEU A 30 14.50 7.25 10.48
N LEU A 31 14.05 6.07 10.06
CA LEU A 31 12.64 5.72 9.89
C LEU A 31 12.02 5.30 11.23
N VAL A 32 12.81 4.60 12.04
CA VAL A 32 12.40 3.99 13.31
C VAL A 32 12.87 4.82 14.49
N GLN A 33 12.25 4.62 15.65
CA GLN A 33 12.71 5.21 16.90
C GLN A 33 14.15 4.76 17.24
N PRO A 34 14.93 5.56 17.98
CA PRO A 34 16.34 5.27 18.28
C PRO A 34 16.59 3.87 18.86
N GLU A 35 15.64 3.35 19.64
CA GLU A 35 15.68 2.04 20.30
C GLU A 35 15.69 0.87 19.29
N TYR A 36 15.24 1.11 18.05
CA TYR A 36 15.11 0.11 16.99
C TYR A 36 16.05 0.38 15.80
N GLN A 37 17.08 1.21 15.95
CA GLN A 37 17.99 1.58 14.85
C GLN A 37 18.58 0.37 14.09
N ASN A 38 18.84 -0.74 14.78
CA ASN A 38 19.35 -1.98 14.20
C ASN A 38 18.47 -2.56 13.09
N VAL A 39 17.17 -2.27 13.07
CA VAL A 39 16.22 -2.76 12.07
C VAL A 39 15.78 -1.68 11.06
N ASN A 40 16.33 -0.48 11.14
CA ASN A 40 15.96 0.67 10.30
C ASN A 40 16.01 0.35 8.79
N ASN A 41 17.13 -0.20 8.31
CA ASN A 41 17.34 -0.50 6.90
C ASN A 41 16.39 -1.61 6.40
N LEU A 42 16.11 -2.59 7.27
CA LEU A 42 15.17 -3.66 6.96
C LEU A 42 13.75 -3.10 6.77
N PHE A 43 13.32 -2.19 7.64
CA PHE A 43 12.00 -1.57 7.51
C PHE A 43 11.89 -0.67 6.29
N TYR A 44 12.93 0.08 5.93
CA TYR A 44 12.96 0.83 4.67
C TYR A 44 12.75 -0.11 3.47
N LEU A 45 13.52 -1.20 3.40
CA LEU A 45 13.42 -2.19 2.32
C LEU A 45 12.00 -2.75 2.21
N ILE A 46 11.42 -3.19 3.34
CA ILE A 46 10.08 -3.78 3.38
C ILE A 46 9.03 -2.77 2.94
N LEU A 47 9.04 -1.55 3.48
CA LEU A 47 8.05 -0.53 3.16
C LEU A 47 8.14 -0.08 1.69
N ILE A 48 9.35 0.08 1.15
CA ILE A 48 9.55 0.41 -0.27
C ILE A 48 8.99 -0.70 -1.16
N ILE A 49 9.33 -1.96 -0.88
CA ILE A 49 8.85 -3.11 -1.65
C ILE A 49 7.32 -3.20 -1.61
N ILE A 50 6.71 -3.08 -0.42
CA ILE A 50 5.26 -3.13 -0.26
C ILE A 50 4.58 -1.98 -1.01
N SER A 51 5.10 -0.75 -0.87
CA SER A 51 4.52 0.43 -1.51
C SER A 51 4.60 0.35 -3.03
N LEU A 52 5.74 -0.08 -3.58
CA LEU A 52 5.91 -0.31 -5.02
C LEU A 52 5.03 -1.46 -5.51
N TYR A 53 4.96 -2.57 -4.78
CA TYR A 53 4.08 -3.69 -5.09
C TYR A 53 2.63 -3.21 -5.21
N ILE A 54 2.16 -2.41 -4.25
CA ILE A 54 0.79 -1.89 -4.28
C ILE A 54 0.60 -0.96 -5.50
N SER A 55 1.52 -0.03 -5.72
CA SER A 55 1.44 0.89 -6.87
C SER A 55 1.42 0.17 -8.22
N VAL A 56 2.21 -0.90 -8.39
CA VAL A 56 2.31 -1.64 -9.65
C VAL A 56 1.09 -2.55 -9.85
N PHE A 57 0.78 -3.42 -8.89
CA PHE A 57 -0.23 -4.47 -9.05
C PHE A 57 -1.67 -3.99 -8.85
N TYR A 58 -1.88 -2.87 -8.15
CA TYR A 58 -3.22 -2.29 -7.95
C TYR A 58 -3.43 -1.00 -8.74
N GLY A 59 -2.34 -0.34 -9.16
CA GLY A 59 -2.36 0.85 -10.00
C GLY A 59 -2.16 0.55 -11.49
N PHE A 60 -0.94 0.18 -11.88
CA PHE A 60 -0.53 0.06 -13.29
C PHE A 60 -1.11 -1.18 -14.00
N TYR A 61 -1.05 -2.35 -13.37
CA TYR A 61 -1.57 -3.59 -13.90
C TYR A 61 -2.49 -4.24 -12.86
N PRO A 62 -3.80 -3.92 -12.83
CA PRO A 62 -4.75 -4.47 -11.88
C PRO A 62 -4.96 -5.96 -12.15
N ILE A 63 -4.06 -6.78 -11.64
CA ILE A 63 -4.19 -8.23 -11.65
C ILE A 63 -5.10 -8.59 -10.47
N HIS A 64 -6.15 -9.36 -10.74
CA HIS A 64 -7.08 -9.80 -9.71
C HIS A 64 -6.44 -10.90 -8.87
N ILE A 65 -5.63 -10.52 -7.89
CA ILE A 65 -4.98 -11.47 -6.99
C ILE A 65 -6.05 -11.96 -6.00
N LYS A 66 -6.45 -13.24 -6.09
CA LYS A 66 -7.44 -13.85 -5.18
C LYS A 66 -7.05 -13.72 -3.70
N PHE A 67 -5.75 -13.63 -3.43
CA PHE A 67 -5.11 -13.48 -2.12
C PHE A 67 -5.15 -12.04 -1.54
N SER A 68 -5.69 -11.09 -2.29
CA SER A 68 -5.50 -9.64 -2.08
C SER A 68 -6.10 -9.06 -0.78
N ARG A 69 -7.32 -9.46 -0.38
CA ARG A 69 -8.12 -8.63 0.53
C ARG A 69 -7.71 -8.72 1.99
N ALA A 70 -7.57 -9.95 2.50
CA ALA A 70 -7.14 -10.18 3.87
C ALA A 70 -5.69 -9.72 4.08
N THR A 71 -4.83 -9.92 3.09
CA THR A 71 -3.43 -9.48 3.14
C THR A 71 -3.31 -7.96 3.17
N LEU A 72 -4.04 -7.21 2.33
CA LEU A 72 -4.04 -5.74 2.38
C LEU A 72 -4.58 -5.23 3.73
N PHE A 73 -5.59 -5.90 4.29
CA PHE A 73 -6.13 -5.56 5.61
C PHE A 73 -5.10 -5.77 6.74
N VAL A 74 -4.42 -6.93 6.74
CA VAL A 74 -3.37 -7.24 7.73
C VAL A 74 -2.17 -6.29 7.58
N ILE A 75 -1.73 -6.03 6.35
CA ILE A 75 -0.67 -5.04 6.08
C ILE A 75 -1.10 -3.66 6.57
N GLY A 76 -2.36 -3.27 6.33
CA GLY A 76 -2.89 -1.99 6.79
C GLY A 76 -2.91 -1.87 8.31
N LEU A 77 -3.35 -2.90 9.03
CA LEU A 77 -3.28 -2.94 10.50
C LEU A 77 -1.84 -2.87 11.00
N GLY A 78 -0.94 -3.64 10.38
CA GLY A 78 0.49 -3.61 10.69
C GLY A 78 1.09 -2.21 10.51
N ALA A 79 0.75 -1.52 9.42
CA ALA A 79 1.22 -0.17 9.13
C ALA A 79 0.70 0.87 10.14
N ILE A 80 -0.52 0.72 10.66
CA ILE A 80 -1.07 1.57 11.73
C ILE A 80 -0.33 1.32 13.04
N ILE A 81 -0.20 0.06 13.44
CA ILE A 81 0.45 -0.30 14.71
C ILE A 81 1.90 0.18 14.68
N MET A 82 2.68 -0.22 13.67
CA MET A 82 4.08 0.19 13.54
C MET A 82 4.23 1.71 13.37
N GLY A 83 3.30 2.36 12.67
CA GLY A 83 3.28 3.81 12.53
C GLY A 83 3.14 4.53 13.86
N LYS A 84 2.41 3.96 14.83
CA LYS A 84 2.22 4.57 16.16
C LYS A 84 3.23 4.10 17.20
N THR A 85 3.84 2.93 17.04
CA THR A 85 4.71 2.35 18.07
C THR A 85 6.19 2.33 17.73
N LEU A 86 6.56 2.29 16.45
CA LEU A 86 7.93 1.98 16.03
C LEU A 86 8.53 3.04 15.11
N PHE A 87 7.73 3.67 14.25
CA PHE A 87 8.21 4.69 13.33
C PHE A 87 8.34 6.06 14.00
N LEU A 88 9.35 6.79 13.56
CA LEU A 88 9.71 8.09 14.09
C LEU A 88 8.77 9.17 13.52
N ASN A 89 8.28 10.02 14.41
CA ASN A 89 7.71 11.32 14.08
C ASN A 89 8.56 12.36 14.81
N ASP A 90 9.34 13.13 14.06
CA ASP A 90 10.12 14.25 14.56
C ASP A 90 9.77 15.51 13.75
N PRO A 91 8.82 16.32 14.26
CA PRO A 91 8.39 17.55 13.60
C PRO A 91 9.52 18.57 13.41
N LEU A 92 10.57 18.54 14.22
CA LEU A 92 11.69 19.49 14.14
C LEU A 92 12.58 19.21 12.94
N ASN A 93 12.65 17.94 12.51
CA ASN A 93 13.43 17.49 11.36
C ASN A 93 12.54 17.13 10.15
N GLU A 94 11.28 17.57 10.17
CA GLU A 94 10.27 17.30 9.14
C GLU A 94 10.10 15.79 8.86
N VAL A 95 10.17 14.98 9.91
CA VAL A 95 10.02 13.53 9.83
C VAL A 95 8.64 13.12 10.33
N TYR A 96 7.83 12.52 9.47
CA TYR A 96 6.46 12.10 9.80
C TYR A 96 6.18 10.64 9.39
N PHE A 97 7.17 9.74 9.48
CA PHE A 97 7.01 8.35 9.00
C PHE A 97 5.89 7.62 9.71
N GLY A 98 5.73 7.84 11.01
CA GLY A 98 4.69 7.22 11.81
C GLY A 98 3.29 7.61 11.37
N ASP A 99 3.04 8.90 11.21
CA ASP A 99 1.72 9.39 10.80
C ASP A 99 1.42 9.04 9.34
N LEU A 100 2.40 9.14 8.44
CA LEU A 100 2.24 8.75 7.04
C LEU A 100 1.95 7.25 6.90
N SER A 101 2.66 6.39 7.65
CA SER A 101 2.40 4.95 7.67
C SER A 101 1.01 4.63 8.20
N ALA A 102 0.55 5.32 9.25
CA ALA A 102 -0.78 5.12 9.81
C ALA A 102 -1.88 5.52 8.82
N ILE A 103 -1.74 6.67 8.14
CA ILE A 103 -2.69 7.13 7.12
C ILE A 103 -2.77 6.11 5.98
N LEU A 104 -1.63 5.61 5.50
CA LEU A 104 -1.59 4.58 4.47
C LEU A 104 -2.22 3.27 4.94
N GLY A 105 -1.99 2.89 6.19
CA GLY A 105 -2.62 1.73 6.79
C GLY A 105 -4.15 1.83 6.80
N VAL A 106 -4.70 3.00 7.15
CA VAL A 106 -6.14 3.27 7.08
C VAL A 106 -6.65 3.16 5.64
N VAL A 107 -5.93 3.73 4.67
CA VAL A 107 -6.29 3.62 3.25
C VAL A 107 -6.32 2.16 2.81
N LEU A 108 -5.33 1.35 3.19
CA LEU A 108 -5.27 -0.08 2.88
C LEU A 108 -6.44 -0.86 3.49
N ILE A 109 -6.78 -0.57 4.75
CA ILE A 109 -7.92 -1.19 5.44
C ILE A 109 -9.24 -0.83 4.78
N ILE A 110 -9.42 0.41 4.30
CA ILE A 110 -10.66 0.80 3.61
C ILE A 110 -10.72 0.10 2.25
N VAL A 111 -9.62 0.14 1.51
CA VAL A 111 -9.58 -0.27 0.11
C VAL A 111 -9.57 -1.79 -0.08
N GLY A 112 -8.97 -2.55 0.85
CA GLY A 112 -8.95 -4.02 0.82
C GLY A 112 -10.34 -4.69 0.77
N PRO A 113 -11.26 -4.43 1.71
CA PRO A 113 -12.58 -5.06 1.76
C PRO A 113 -13.58 -4.43 0.78
N THR A 114 -13.49 -3.14 0.48
CA THR A 114 -14.52 -2.41 -0.29
C THR A 114 -14.49 -2.65 -1.80
N ASN A 115 -13.58 -3.49 -2.32
CA ASN A 115 -13.49 -3.78 -3.75
C ASN A 115 -13.30 -2.49 -4.60
N ILE A 116 -12.84 -1.39 -3.99
CA ILE A 116 -12.67 -0.11 -4.69
C ILE A 116 -11.71 -0.26 -5.87
N ILE A 117 -10.70 -1.15 -5.76
CA ILE A 117 -9.71 -1.42 -6.82
C ILE A 117 -10.19 -2.45 -7.86
N THR A 118 -11.26 -3.22 -7.59
CA THR A 118 -11.74 -4.19 -8.58
C THR A 118 -12.41 -3.47 -9.75
N THR A 119 -11.73 -3.45 -10.89
CA THR A 119 -12.22 -2.85 -12.13
C THR A 119 -13.41 -3.64 -12.66
N THR A 120 -14.45 -2.92 -13.09
CA THR A 120 -15.68 -3.50 -13.67
C THR A 120 -15.42 -4.47 -14.83
N SER A 121 -14.34 -4.26 -15.58
CA SER A 121 -13.89 -5.13 -16.68
C SER A 121 -13.49 -6.54 -16.24
N VAL A 122 -12.97 -6.74 -15.02
CA VAL A 122 -12.58 -8.07 -14.53
C VAL A 122 -13.78 -8.81 -13.93
N LYS A 123 -14.75 -8.08 -13.36
CA LYS A 123 -16.06 -8.66 -13.01
C LYS A 123 -16.77 -9.20 -14.25
N LYS A 124 -16.84 -8.43 -15.33
CA LYS A 124 -17.41 -8.88 -16.62
C LYS A 124 -16.72 -10.12 -17.17
N LYS A 125 -15.39 -10.14 -17.23
CA LYS A 125 -14.63 -11.33 -17.68
C LYS A 125 -14.89 -12.57 -16.84
N LYS A 126 -15.19 -12.41 -15.54
CA LYS A 126 -15.49 -13.53 -14.64
C LYS A 126 -16.94 -14.00 -14.77
N GLU A 127 -17.87 -13.08 -15.03
CA GLU A 127 -19.26 -13.40 -15.34
C GLU A 127 -19.39 -14.13 -16.68
N GLU A 128 -18.75 -13.65 -17.74
CA GLU A 128 -18.71 -14.30 -19.05
C GLU A 128 -18.12 -15.72 -18.97
N LYS A 129 -17.01 -15.89 -18.24
CA LYS A 129 -16.39 -17.22 -18.05
C LYS A 129 -17.22 -18.19 -17.22
N ASN A 130 -18.09 -17.69 -16.34
CA ASN A 130 -19.00 -18.52 -15.56
C ASN A 130 -20.25 -18.89 -16.38
N LEU A 131 -20.69 -18.02 -17.29
CA LEU A 131 -21.79 -18.31 -18.22
C LEU A 131 -21.40 -19.40 -19.23
N GLU A 132 -20.17 -19.37 -19.76
CA GLU A 132 -19.63 -20.42 -20.64
C GLU A 132 -19.60 -21.81 -19.97
N ILE A 133 -19.57 -21.91 -18.63
CA ILE A 133 -19.56 -23.18 -17.90
C ILE A 133 -20.99 -23.72 -17.71
N ILE A 134 -22.00 -22.88 -17.76
CA ILE A 134 -23.41 -23.25 -17.54
C ILE A 134 -24.09 -23.69 -18.86
N GLU A 135 -23.56 -23.25 -19.99
CA GLU A 135 -24.06 -23.63 -21.34
C GLU A 135 -23.48 -24.96 -21.87
N VAL A 136 -22.65 -25.68 -21.10
CA VAL A 136 -22.09 -27.01 -21.45
C VAL A 136 -22.84 -28.14 -20.75
#